data_AF-A0A7W0UTC3-F1
#
_entry.id   AF-A0A7W0UTC3-F1
#
_cell.length_a   1.000
_cell.length_b   1.000
_cell.length_c   1.000
_cell.angle_alpha   90.00
_cell.angle_beta   90.00
_cell.angle_gamma   90.00
#
_symmetry.space_group_name_H-M   'P 1'
#
loop_
_entity.id
_entity.type
_entity.pdbx_description
1 polymer ?
#
loop_
_entity_poly.entity_id
_entity_poly.type
_entity_poly.pdbx_seq_one_letter_code
_entity_poly.pdbx_strand_id
1 'polypeptide(L)'
;MDPRPACLVVGTVSPYRREAFRLLAEAEHVEVIAWEEAGPPVAGLEVHRTTEAGAARLAGSGRYRAVISARNGHVALLGSYVAARARRVPFVLWVGVWAHPRTAAHALSG
;
A
#
# COMPACT_ATOMS: atom_id res chain seq x y z
N MET A 1 7.63 15.39 -13.34
CA MET A 1 7.55 14.12 -12.56
C MET A 1 7.06 13.01 -13.48
N ASP A 2 7.39 11.75 -13.20
CA ASP A 2 6.83 10.59 -13.91
C ASP A 2 5.29 10.58 -13.73
N PRO A 3 4.48 10.61 -14.81
CA PRO A 3 3.03 10.71 -14.73
C PRO A 3 2.34 9.41 -14.27
N ARG A 4 3.06 8.27 -14.28
CA ARG A 4 2.50 6.98 -13.87
C ARG A 4 2.17 6.97 -12.37
N PRO A 5 1.12 6.26 -11.95
CA PRO A 5 0.77 6.16 -10.54
C PRO A 5 1.81 5.35 -9.76
N ALA A 6 1.90 5.57 -8.44
CA ALA A 6 2.55 4.61 -7.56
C ALA A 6 1.54 3.53 -7.14
N CYS A 7 2.02 2.32 -6.89
CA CYS A 7 1.18 1.22 -6.44
C CYS A 7 1.33 1.00 -4.94
N LEU A 8 0.23 0.94 -4.21
CA LEU A 8 0.18 0.52 -2.81
C LEU A 8 -0.47 -0.86 -2.68
N VAL A 9 0.32 -1.87 -2.31
CA VAL A 9 -0.12 -3.26 -2.15
C VAL A 9 -0.44 -3.54 -0.68
N VAL A 10 -1.68 -3.97 -0.43
CA VAL A 10 -2.21 -4.30 0.90
C VAL A 10 -3.12 -5.52 0.83
N GLY A 11 -3.29 -6.23 1.95
CA GLY A 11 -4.36 -7.23 2.06
C GLY A 11 -5.74 -6.60 2.07
N THR A 12 -6.00 -5.79 3.10
CA THR A 12 -7.32 -5.20 3.34
C THR A 12 -7.27 -3.67 3.37
N VAL A 13 -8.20 -3.04 2.67
CA VAL A 13 -8.53 -1.62 2.80
C VAL A 13 -9.57 -1.44 3.91
N SER A 14 -9.08 -1.46 5.15
CA SER A 14 -9.93 -1.33 6.34
C SER A 14 -10.64 0.04 6.40
N PRO A 15 -11.79 0.16 7.10
CA PRO A 15 -12.54 1.41 7.17
C PRO A 15 -11.75 2.67 7.51
N TYR A 16 -10.82 2.59 8.47
CA TYR A 16 -10.00 3.74 8.89
C TYR A 16 -8.91 4.12 7.87
N ARG A 17 -8.52 3.22 6.96
CA ARG A 17 -7.49 3.47 5.94
C ARG A 17 -8.04 4.10 4.68
N ARG A 18 -9.35 3.98 4.44
CA ARG A 18 -10.00 4.45 3.20
C ARG A 18 -9.71 5.92 2.92
N GLU A 19 -9.96 6.78 3.92
CA GLU A 19 -9.75 8.22 3.74
C GLU A 19 -8.26 8.57 3.61
N ALA A 20 -7.40 7.92 4.39
CA ALA A 20 -5.96 8.11 4.27
C ALA A 20 -5.43 7.72 2.88
N PHE A 21 -5.92 6.61 2.31
CA PHE A 21 -5.55 6.19 0.96
C PHE A 21 -6.11 7.11 -0.11
N ARG A 22 -7.35 7.63 0.06
CA ARG A 22 -7.93 8.63 -0.85
C ARG A 22 -7.10 9.92 -0.86
N LEU A 23 -6.74 10.44 0.31
CA LEU A 23 -5.87 11.62 0.42
C LEU A 23 -4.49 11.39 -0.19
N LEU A 24 -3.93 10.20 0.00
CA LEU A 24 -2.66 9.82 -0.64
C LEU A 24 -2.79 9.72 -2.16
N ALA A 25 -3.91 9.17 -2.67
CA ALA A 25 -4.19 9.09 -4.08
C ALA A 25 -4.29 10.48 -4.73
N GLU A 26 -4.95 11.42 -4.05
CA GLU A 26 -5.07 12.81 -4.46
C GLU A 26 -3.72 13.54 -4.48
N ALA A 27 -2.91 13.38 -3.43
CA ALA A 27 -1.64 14.08 -3.31
C ALA A 27 -0.51 13.51 -4.19
N GLU A 28 -0.44 12.18 -4.32
CA GLU A 28 0.74 11.49 -4.87
C GLU A 28 0.43 10.57 -6.08
N HIS A 29 -0.82 10.58 -6.55
CA HIS A 29 -1.31 9.71 -7.62
C HIS A 29 -1.00 8.23 -7.33
N VAL A 30 -1.69 7.70 -6.32
CA VAL A 30 -1.54 6.32 -5.83
C VAL A 30 -2.77 5.49 -6.18
N GLU A 31 -2.52 4.31 -6.75
CA GLU A 31 -3.53 3.26 -6.87
C GLU A 31 -3.29 2.18 -5.82
N VAL A 32 -4.36 1.57 -5.31
CA VAL A 32 -4.29 0.51 -4.30
C VAL A 32 -4.54 -0.84 -4.96
N ILE A 33 -3.74 -1.84 -4.60
CA ILE A 33 -4.02 -3.25 -4.91
C ILE A 33 -4.36 -3.94 -3.59
N ALA A 34 -5.60 -4.42 -3.48
CA ALA A 34 -6.10 -5.17 -2.33
C ALA A 34 -6.20 -6.66 -2.69
N TRP A 35 -5.42 -7.51 -2.02
CA TRP A 35 -5.41 -8.94 -2.31
C TRP A 35 -6.38 -9.79 -1.46
N GLU A 36 -6.98 -9.21 -0.42
CA GLU A 36 -7.97 -9.88 0.44
C GLU A 36 -9.32 -9.16 0.34
N GLU A 37 -9.37 -7.90 0.79
CA GLU A 37 -10.60 -7.11 0.84
C GLU A 37 -10.36 -5.66 0.40
N ALA A 38 -11.05 -5.24 -0.65
CA ALA A 38 -10.97 -3.88 -1.19
C ALA A 38 -11.87 -2.87 -0.45
N GLY A 39 -12.86 -3.35 0.31
CA GLY A 39 -13.91 -2.51 0.87
C GLY A 39 -14.85 -1.91 -0.19
N PRO A 40 -15.83 -1.09 0.22
CA PRO A 40 -16.70 -0.35 -0.69
C PRO A 40 -15.92 0.70 -1.49
N PRO A 41 -16.37 1.04 -2.70
CA PRO A 41 -15.77 2.11 -3.51
C PRO A 41 -15.71 3.45 -2.77
N VAL A 42 -14.62 4.18 -2.99
CA VAL A 42 -14.41 5.53 -2.47
C VAL A 42 -14.11 6.44 -3.66
N ALA A 43 -14.85 7.54 -3.79
CA ALA A 43 -14.62 8.48 -4.88
C ALA A 43 -13.18 9.03 -4.84
N GLY A 44 -12.50 9.02 -5.99
CA GLY A 44 -11.11 9.46 -6.10
C GLY A 44 -10.05 8.46 -5.62
N LEU A 45 -10.44 7.23 -5.24
CA LEU A 45 -9.51 6.16 -4.88
C LEU A 45 -9.71 4.95 -5.80
N GLU A 46 -8.72 4.67 -6.64
CA GLU A 46 -8.71 3.48 -7.46
C GLU A 46 -8.17 2.27 -6.66
N VAL A 47 -8.99 1.22 -6.57
CA VAL A 47 -8.65 -0.01 -5.84
C VAL A 47 -8.85 -1.22 -6.74
N HIS A 48 -7.77 -1.96 -6.99
CA HIS A 48 -7.78 -3.21 -7.72
C HIS A 48 -7.92 -4.38 -6.75
N ARG A 49 -9.04 -5.11 -6.81
CA ARG A 49 -9.22 -6.35 -6.06
C ARG A 49 -8.67 -7.53 -6.84
N THR A 50 -7.76 -8.29 -6.26
CA THR A 50 -7.16 -9.48 -6.90
C THR A 50 -6.74 -10.52 -5.84
N THR A 51 -6.10 -11.62 -6.24
CA THR A 51 -5.37 -12.54 -5.34
C THR A 51 -3.96 -12.04 -5.05
N GLU A 52 -3.23 -12.63 -4.10
CA GLU A 52 -1.82 -12.27 -3.84
C GLU A 52 -0.93 -12.40 -5.10
N ALA A 53 -1.08 -13.50 -5.84
CA ALA A 53 -0.33 -13.71 -7.08
C ALA A 53 -0.71 -12.68 -8.15
N GLY A 54 -2.00 -12.33 -8.24
CA GLY A 54 -2.43 -11.28 -9.15
C GLY A 54 -1.93 -9.89 -8.74
N ALA A 55 -1.77 -9.63 -7.43
CA ALA A 55 -1.16 -8.39 -6.94
C ALA A 55 0.32 -8.28 -7.36
N ALA A 56 1.10 -9.36 -7.22
CA ALA A 56 2.47 -9.41 -7.71
C ALA A 56 2.54 -9.19 -9.23
N ARG A 57 1.66 -9.83 -10.00
CA ARG A 57 1.58 -9.65 -11.46
C ARG A 57 1.23 -8.22 -11.85
N LEU A 58 0.23 -7.62 -11.19
CA LEU A 58 -0.23 -6.28 -11.49
C LEU A 58 0.83 -5.23 -11.11
N ALA A 59 1.47 -5.37 -9.95
CA ALA A 59 2.62 -4.54 -9.57
C ALA A 59 3.77 -4.64 -10.60
N GLY A 60 3.98 -5.82 -11.20
CA GLY A 60 4.96 -6.06 -12.25
C GLY A 60 4.54 -5.70 -13.68
N SER A 61 3.36 -5.12 -13.88
CA SER A 61 2.80 -4.81 -15.20
C SER A 61 3.55 -3.71 -15.96
N GLY A 62 4.37 -2.91 -15.27
CA GLY A 62 5.04 -1.72 -15.85
C GLY A 62 4.19 -0.44 -15.80
N ARG A 63 2.94 -0.53 -15.32
CA ARG A 63 2.02 0.61 -15.17
C ARG A 63 2.45 1.59 -14.08
N TYR A 64 3.26 1.15 -13.13
CA TYR A 64 3.58 1.91 -11.92
C TYR A 64 4.98 2.53 -11.95
N ARG A 65 5.09 3.75 -11.40
CA ARG A 65 6.40 4.42 -11.20
C ARG A 65 7.15 3.91 -9.98
N ALA A 66 6.45 3.36 -8.99
CA ALA A 66 6.99 2.81 -7.75
C ALA A 66 6.02 1.79 -7.15
N VAL A 67 6.54 0.90 -6.29
CA VAL A 67 5.76 -0.11 -5.59
C VAL A 67 5.97 0.04 -4.08
N ILE A 68 4.86 0.17 -3.34
CA ILE A 68 4.81 0.25 -1.89
C ILE A 68 4.08 -1.00 -1.42
N SER A 69 4.67 -1.78 -0.52
CA SER A 69 4.06 -3.02 -0.03
C SER A 69 3.99 -3.01 1.48
N ALA A 70 2.80 -3.27 2.03
CA ALA A 70 2.65 -3.54 3.45
C ALA A 70 3.27 -4.90 3.81
N ARG A 71 3.61 -5.12 5.09
CA ARG A 71 4.25 -6.37 5.56
C ARG A 71 3.40 -7.64 5.34
N ASN A 72 2.12 -7.52 5.02
CA ASN A 72 1.20 -8.65 4.95
C ASN A 72 1.18 -9.34 3.58
N GLY A 73 0.99 -10.67 3.60
CA GLY A 73 0.94 -11.53 2.41
C GLY A 73 2.34 -11.94 1.94
N HIS A 74 2.65 -13.24 1.99
CA HIS A 74 3.99 -13.73 1.65
C HIS A 74 4.25 -13.66 0.14
N VAL A 75 3.27 -14.01 -0.68
CA VAL A 75 3.38 -14.00 -2.15
C VAL A 75 3.27 -12.57 -2.65
N ALA A 76 2.35 -11.79 -2.12
CA ALA A 76 2.20 -10.38 -2.48
C ALA A 76 3.49 -9.60 -2.17
N LEU A 77 4.04 -9.70 -0.96
CA LEU A 77 5.24 -8.97 -0.56
C LEU A 77 6.47 -9.35 -1.41
N LEU A 78 6.81 -10.64 -1.45
CA LEU A 78 7.99 -11.11 -2.18
C LEU A 78 7.83 -10.90 -3.68
N GLY A 79 6.63 -11.16 -4.20
CA GLY A 79 6.30 -10.96 -5.61
C GLY A 79 6.37 -9.49 -6.03
N SER A 80 5.84 -8.57 -5.23
CA SER A 80 5.92 -7.13 -5.46
C SER A 80 7.36 -6.60 -5.39
N TYR A 81 8.18 -7.13 -4.47
CA TYR A 81 9.61 -6.80 -4.42
C TYR A 81 10.33 -7.24 -5.70
N VAL A 82 10.19 -8.50 -6.09
CA VAL A 82 10.80 -9.04 -7.31
C VAL A 82 10.32 -8.28 -8.55
N ALA A 83 9.02 -8.01 -8.64
CA ALA A 83 8.42 -7.23 -9.71
C ALA A 83 9.04 -5.82 -9.83
N ALA A 84 9.19 -5.12 -8.72
CA ALA A 84 9.80 -3.78 -8.70
C ALA A 84 11.27 -3.83 -9.17
N ARG A 85 12.04 -4.84 -8.74
CA ARG A 85 13.43 -5.04 -9.18
C ARG A 85 13.52 -5.35 -10.67
N ALA A 86 12.68 -6.24 -11.18
CA ALA A 86 12.64 -6.59 -12.60
C ALA A 86 12.29 -5.37 -13.48
N ARG A 87 11.49 -4.43 -12.95
CA ARG A 87 11.10 -3.19 -13.63
C ARG A 87 12.00 -1.99 -13.35
N ARG A 88 13.02 -2.15 -12.49
CA ARG A 88 13.94 -1.09 -12.07
C ARG A 88 13.20 0.14 -11.51
N VAL A 89 12.11 -0.09 -10.77
CA VAL A 89 11.35 0.97 -10.09
C VAL A 89 11.61 0.92 -8.58
N PRO A 90 11.48 2.06 -7.86
CA PRO A 90 11.60 2.07 -6.42
C PRO A 90 10.63 1.11 -5.74
N PHE A 91 11.11 0.46 -4.69
CA PHE A 91 10.31 -0.38 -3.81
C PHE A 91 10.38 0.16 -2.37
N VAL A 92 9.23 0.33 -1.73
CA VAL A 92 9.13 0.77 -0.34
C VAL A 92 8.39 -0.30 0.46
N LEU A 93 9.06 -0.82 1.49
CA LEU A 93 8.41 -1.67 2.48
C LEU A 93 7.73 -0.78 3.53
N TRP A 94 6.40 -0.72 3.49
CA TRP A 94 5.61 0.01 4.49
C TRP A 94 5.29 -0.89 5.66
N VAL A 95 6.09 -0.76 6.71
CA VAL A 95 5.86 -1.38 8.00
C VAL A 95 5.37 -0.32 8.97
N GLY A 96 4.10 -0.38 9.37
CA GLY A 96 3.63 0.45 10.47
C GLY A 96 4.34 0.03 11.75
N VAL A 97 5.36 0.77 12.18
CA VAL A 97 5.86 0.71 13.55
C VAL A 97 5.21 1.88 14.29
N TRP A 98 4.04 1.63 14.87
CA TRP A 98 3.47 2.55 15.85
C TRP A 98 4.16 2.28 17.19
N ALA A 99 5.34 2.87 17.39
CA ALA A 99 5.89 2.97 18.74
C ALA A 99 4.98 3.91 19.53
N HIS A 100 4.28 3.40 20.54
CA HIS A 100 3.63 4.27 21.51
C HIS A 100 4.73 5.02 22.27
N PRO A 101 4.74 6.37 22.29
CA PRO A 101 5.66 7.10 23.15
C PRO A 101 5.28 6.81 24.60
N ARG A 102 5.98 5.87 25.26
CA ARG A 102 5.91 5.71 26.71
C ARG A 102 6.76 6.81 27.35
N THR A 103 6.27 8.04 27.33
CA THR A 103 6.89 9.13 28.11
C THR A 103 6.32 9.14 29.52
N ALA A 104 7.17 9.44 30.52
CA ALA A 104 6.81 9.42 31.94
C ALA A 104 5.64 10.36 32.31
N ALA A 105 5.34 11.36 31.47
CA ALA A 105 4.18 12.23 31.63
C ALA A 105 2.83 11.48 31.59
N HIS A 106 2.77 10.27 31.04
CA HIS A 106 1.57 9.44 31.04
C HIS A 106 1.37 8.63 32.33
N ALA A 107 2.42 8.47 33.14
CA ALA A 107 2.35 7.73 34.41
C ALA A 107 1.87 8.58 35.60
N LEU A 108 1.74 9.90 35.43
CA LEU A 108 1.36 10.84 36.49
C LEU A 108 -0.04 11.45 36.30
N SER A 109 -0.79 11.00 35.30
CA SER A 109 -2.16 11.46 35.02
C SER A 109 -3.25 10.47 35.50
N GLY A 110 -2.87 9.51 36.35
CA GLY A 110 -3.76 8.54 36.99
C GLY A 110 -4.01 8.86 38.45
#